data_AF-A0A1G1KAN2-F1
#
_entry.id   AF-A0A1G1KAN2-F1
#
_cell.length_a   1.000
_cell.length_b   1.000
_cell.length_c   1.000
_cell.angle_alpha   90.00
_cell.angle_beta   90.00
_cell.angle_gamma   90.00
#
_symmetry.space_group_name_H-M   'P 1'
#
loop_
_entity.id
_entity.type
_entity.pdbx_description
1 polymer ?
#
loop_
_entity_poly.entity_id
_entity_poly.type
_entity_poly.pdbx_seq_one_letter_code
_entity_poly.pdbx_strand_id
1 'polypeptide(L)'
;MNLVQRVVVTLVIGIAVVAASLQIAAGFFLKPMLEREGRRLFRVPVVIERAGANVLGGSIWMKGVHIKNAVGFSEPTFLTAKTIAIDLSVLSLLTSEFVIDRIVLKDPVVTVEFNGNGEKNLDLFSRSAARRLQRWAEKRGKLIQLATRYELEKFSVRRGTLRLVDQRKPGMEKRWSSISFALARVVYPADPQEALPVAVYLSAATQGGQEGQAILIGRFNPFAEKKSFDVTLSLKDISLTDYNYFLPRFPLNFTQGTLQMKVKALCHDDQVDLHHQIKVKTPKLEAKAGFSGKAVEVFNLPPETVANFFNEFWPESEPFALDFDVVGNLKDPGFDIRSEIKKYITQTVHARVTQKMNELVASTKQIADEALRSDEGDRPVLTGSNAAGLR
;
A
#
# COMPACT_ATOMS: atom_id res chain seq x y z
N MET A 1 -31.70 42.43 41.75
CA MET A 1 -31.30 42.04 40.37
C MET A 1 -31.74 43.16 39.43
N ASN A 2 -30.80 43.97 38.93
CA ASN A 2 -31.12 45.12 38.07
C ASN A 2 -31.60 44.63 36.69
N LEU A 3 -32.33 45.48 35.95
CA LEU A 3 -32.96 45.13 34.67
C LEU A 3 -31.98 44.45 33.68
N VAL A 4 -30.75 44.96 33.61
CA VAL A 4 -29.67 44.39 32.79
C VAL A 4 -29.37 42.93 33.16
N GLN A 5 -29.30 42.61 34.45
CA GLN A 5 -29.02 41.26 34.92
C GLN A 5 -30.20 40.31 34.63
N ARG A 6 -31.44 40.79 34.67
CA ARG A 6 -32.63 40.02 34.26
C ARG A 6 -32.59 39.69 32.77
N VAL A 7 -32.28 40.68 31.92
CA VAL A 7 -32.16 40.49 30.48
C VAL A 7 -31.06 39.49 30.13
N VAL A 8 -29.88 39.61 30.77
CA VAL A 8 -28.76 38.68 30.55
C VAL A 8 -29.14 37.26 30.98
N VAL A 9 -29.74 37.07 32.15
CA VAL A 9 -30.16 35.75 32.64
C VAL A 9 -31.21 35.13 31.71
N THR A 10 -32.22 35.89 31.28
CA THR A 10 -33.24 35.42 30.34
C THR A 10 -32.65 35.04 28.99
N LEU A 11 -31.68 35.80 28.48
CA LEU A 11 -30.99 35.49 27.22
C LEU A 11 -30.17 34.20 27.35
N VAL A 12 -29.42 34.03 28.44
CA VAL A 12 -28.60 32.83 28.69
C VAL A 12 -29.48 31.59 28.83
N ILE A 13 -30.59 31.67 29.59
CA ILE A 13 -31.55 30.57 29.71
C ILE A 13 -32.19 30.26 28.35
N GLY A 14 -32.59 31.28 27.59
CA GLY A 14 -33.13 31.11 26.24
C GLY A 14 -32.16 30.39 25.30
N ILE A 15 -30.89 30.81 25.29
CA ILE A 15 -29.82 30.15 24.51
C ILE A 15 -29.61 28.71 24.98
N ALA A 16 -29.59 28.45 26.29
CA ALA A 16 -29.44 27.11 26.84
C ALA A 16 -30.60 26.19 26.45
N VAL A 17 -31.85 26.69 26.49
CA VAL A 17 -33.04 25.95 26.05
C VAL A 17 -32.96 25.65 24.56
N VAL A 18 -32.66 26.62 23.71
CA VAL A 18 -32.50 26.43 22.26
C VAL A 18 -31.39 25.42 21.96
N ALA A 19 -30.25 25.53 22.62
CA ALA A 19 -29.14 24.59 22.47
C ALA A 19 -29.53 23.17 22.90
N ALA A 20 -30.23 23.02 24.02
CA ALA A 20 -30.73 21.72 24.49
C ALA A 20 -31.75 21.12 23.52
N SER A 21 -32.69 21.91 23.00
CA SER A 21 -33.66 21.48 22.00
C SER A 21 -32.98 21.04 20.69
N LEU A 22 -31.99 21.79 20.22
CA LEU A 22 -31.23 21.48 19.01
C LEU A 22 -30.41 20.18 19.18
N GLN A 23 -29.84 19.99 20.38
CA GLN A 23 -29.10 18.78 20.75
C GLN A 23 -30.01 17.54 20.76
N ILE A 24 -31.23 17.66 21.32
CA ILE A 24 -32.23 16.58 21.32
C ILE A 24 -32.68 16.26 19.89
N ALA A 25 -33.02 17.28 19.11
CA ALA A 25 -33.45 17.12 17.73
C ALA A 25 -32.38 16.46 16.86
N ALA A 26 -31.10 16.82 17.05
CA ALA A 26 -29.99 16.19 16.35
C ALA A 26 -29.95 14.68 16.60
N GLY A 27 -30.19 14.21 17.83
CA GLY A 27 -30.24 12.77 18.12
C GLY A 27 -31.31 12.00 17.32
N PHE A 28 -32.47 12.61 17.09
CA PHE A 28 -33.58 11.98 16.38
C PHE A 28 -33.43 12.01 14.85
N PHE A 29 -33.02 13.15 14.28
CA PHE A 29 -33.00 13.35 12.83
C PHE A 29 -31.67 12.98 12.15
N LEU A 30 -30.56 12.95 12.90
CA LEU A 30 -29.25 12.77 12.31
C LEU A 30 -29.05 11.36 11.73
N LYS A 31 -29.46 10.30 12.44
CA LYS A 31 -29.37 8.92 11.92
C LYS A 31 -30.06 8.76 10.55
N PRO A 32 -31.38 9.02 10.39
CA PRO A 32 -32.05 8.82 9.11
C PRO A 32 -31.51 9.75 8.01
N MET A 33 -31.06 10.96 8.36
CA MET A 33 -30.40 11.87 7.42
C MET A 33 -29.07 11.29 6.92
N LEU A 34 -28.20 10.82 7.83
CA LEU A 34 -26.90 10.25 7.49
C LEU A 34 -27.03 8.95 6.70
N GLU A 35 -27.98 8.08 7.05
CA GLU A 35 -28.27 6.87 6.26
C GLU A 35 -28.76 7.22 4.85
N ARG A 36 -29.61 8.25 4.71
CA ARG A 36 -30.09 8.73 3.41
C ARG A 36 -28.95 9.30 2.56
N GLU A 37 -28.12 10.16 3.13
CA GLU A 37 -26.98 10.74 2.41
C GLU A 37 -25.90 9.70 2.11
N GLY A 38 -25.63 8.77 3.03
CA GLY A 38 -24.76 7.63 2.82
C GLY A 38 -25.25 6.77 1.66
N ARG A 39 -26.55 6.41 1.63
CA ARG A 39 -27.15 5.67 0.52
C ARG A 39 -27.04 6.41 -0.81
N ARG A 40 -27.21 7.74 -0.81
CA ARG A 40 -27.03 8.58 -2.00
C ARG A 40 -25.56 8.63 -2.46
N LEU A 41 -24.62 8.63 -1.52
CA LEU A 41 -23.19 8.68 -1.80
C LEU A 41 -22.70 7.34 -2.37
N PHE A 42 -22.97 6.24 -1.66
CA PHE A 42 -22.44 4.91 -1.97
C PHE A 42 -23.34 4.09 -2.90
N ARG A 43 -24.58 4.55 -3.18
CA ARG A 43 -25.59 3.85 -4.02
C ARG A 43 -25.95 2.44 -3.57
N VAL A 44 -25.69 2.14 -2.31
CA VAL A 44 -26.01 0.89 -1.63
C VAL A 44 -26.60 1.23 -0.26
N PRO A 45 -27.33 0.31 0.39
CA PRO A 45 -27.82 0.54 1.73
C PRO A 45 -26.68 0.85 2.72
N VAL A 46 -26.86 1.92 3.47
CA VAL A 46 -26.02 2.30 4.62
C VAL A 46 -26.89 2.21 5.85
N VAL A 47 -26.39 1.51 6.87
CA VAL A 47 -27.05 1.33 8.16
C VAL A 47 -26.14 1.89 9.23
N ILE A 48 -26.71 2.67 10.15
CA ILE A 48 -26.02 3.26 11.29
C ILE A 48 -26.76 2.85 12.55
N GLU A 49 -26.11 2.18 13.49
CA GLU A 49 -26.75 1.78 14.74
C GLU A 49 -27.18 3.02 15.54
N ARG A 50 -26.25 3.96 15.76
CA ARG A 50 -26.47 5.19 16.52
C ARG A 50 -25.72 6.35 15.89
N ALA A 51 -26.32 7.53 15.93
CA ALA A 51 -25.67 8.77 15.56
C ALA A 51 -25.96 9.85 16.62
N GLY A 52 -25.06 10.81 16.74
CA GLY A 52 -25.26 11.98 17.58
C GLY A 52 -24.37 13.12 17.11
N ALA A 53 -24.67 14.31 17.60
CA ALA A 53 -23.85 15.49 17.39
C ALA A 53 -23.64 16.18 18.73
N ASN A 54 -22.57 16.97 18.88
CA ASN A 54 -22.48 18.04 19.86
C ASN A 54 -22.46 19.33 19.06
N VAL A 55 -23.61 19.99 18.99
CA VAL A 55 -23.79 21.14 18.09
C VAL A 55 -22.93 22.33 18.53
N LEU A 56 -22.81 22.55 19.84
CA LEU A 56 -21.98 23.62 20.39
C LEU A 56 -20.49 23.38 20.15
N GLY A 57 -20.07 22.12 20.20
CA GLY A 57 -18.68 21.71 19.95
C GLY A 57 -18.36 21.39 18.49
N GLY A 58 -19.31 21.53 17.57
CA GLY A 58 -19.10 21.25 16.14
C GLY A 58 -18.81 19.79 15.79
N SER A 59 -19.16 18.81 16.63
CA SER A 59 -18.83 17.41 16.37
C SER A 59 -20.03 16.55 16.00
N ILE A 60 -19.83 15.60 15.10
CA ILE A 60 -20.80 14.62 14.61
C ILE A 60 -20.16 13.25 14.75
N TRP A 61 -20.89 12.27 15.28
CA TRP A 61 -20.40 10.90 15.39
C TRP A 61 -21.45 9.87 15.01
N MET A 62 -20.97 8.74 14.50
CA MET A 62 -21.74 7.57 14.12
C MET A 62 -21.09 6.33 14.76
N LYS A 63 -21.90 5.40 15.27
CA LYS A 63 -21.47 4.11 15.80
C LYS A 63 -22.15 2.98 15.04
N GLY A 64 -21.44 1.88 14.84
CA GLY A 64 -21.94 0.70 14.12
C GLY A 64 -22.35 1.06 12.69
N VAL A 65 -21.40 1.55 11.90
CA VAL A 65 -21.65 1.93 10.50
C VAL A 65 -21.43 0.71 9.62
N HIS A 66 -22.42 0.37 8.80
CA HIS A 66 -22.38 -0.73 7.84
C HIS A 66 -22.78 -0.23 6.46
N ILE A 67 -21.85 -0.30 5.52
CA ILE A 67 -22.07 -0.02 4.10
C ILE A 67 -22.15 -1.38 3.40
N LYS A 68 -23.32 -1.71 2.87
CA LYS A 68 -23.52 -2.97 2.14
C LYS A 68 -22.64 -3.03 0.90
N ASN A 69 -22.32 -4.24 0.47
CA ASN A 69 -21.65 -4.43 -0.81
C ASN A 69 -22.62 -4.20 -1.98
N ALA A 70 -22.08 -3.97 -3.17
CA ALA A 70 -22.89 -3.87 -4.37
C ALA A 70 -23.45 -5.25 -4.78
N VAL A 71 -24.48 -5.26 -5.62
CA VAL A 71 -24.99 -6.51 -6.21
C VAL A 71 -23.91 -7.17 -7.07
N GLY A 72 -23.83 -8.49 -7.05
CA GLY A 72 -22.82 -9.28 -7.78
C GLY A 72 -21.59 -9.64 -6.94
N PHE A 73 -21.60 -9.32 -5.65
CA PHE A 73 -20.54 -9.64 -4.69
C PHE A 73 -21.08 -10.53 -3.57
N SER A 74 -20.24 -11.42 -3.06
CA SER A 74 -20.61 -12.44 -2.07
C SER A 74 -20.47 -11.94 -0.64
N GLU A 75 -19.54 -11.02 -0.37
CA GLU A 75 -19.41 -10.43 0.95
C GLU A 75 -20.56 -9.44 1.20
N PRO A 76 -21.23 -9.50 2.35
CA PRO A 76 -22.43 -8.71 2.61
C PRO A 76 -22.14 -7.20 2.75
N THR A 77 -20.93 -6.85 3.15
CA THR A 77 -20.52 -5.47 3.45
C THR A 77 -19.22 -5.10 2.77
N PHE A 78 -19.21 -3.93 2.13
CA PHE A 78 -18.01 -3.31 1.61
C PHE A 78 -17.19 -2.63 2.71
N LEU A 79 -17.85 -1.93 3.63
CA LEU A 79 -17.20 -1.23 4.73
C LEU A 79 -18.02 -1.37 6.00
N THR A 80 -17.34 -1.71 7.09
CA THR A 80 -17.89 -1.54 8.44
C THR A 80 -16.97 -0.62 9.24
N ALA A 81 -17.52 0.09 10.22
CA ALA A 81 -16.72 0.87 11.16
C ALA A 81 -17.41 0.94 12.53
N LYS A 82 -16.65 0.69 13.60
CA LYS A 82 -17.16 0.81 14.96
C LYS A 82 -17.56 2.24 15.28
N THR A 83 -16.75 3.21 14.85
CA THR A 83 -17.05 4.63 15.04
C THR A 83 -16.50 5.47 13.91
N ILE A 84 -17.30 6.40 13.43
CA ILE A 84 -16.87 7.50 12.57
C ILE A 84 -17.16 8.80 13.34
N ALA A 85 -16.16 9.66 13.51
CA ALA A 85 -16.30 10.96 14.16
C ALA A 85 -15.78 12.06 13.23
N ILE A 86 -16.49 13.19 13.19
CA ILE A 86 -16.17 14.35 12.37
C ILE A 86 -16.27 15.57 13.31
N ASP A 87 -15.20 16.34 13.39
CA ASP A 87 -15.12 17.59 14.15
C ASP A 87 -14.98 18.74 13.15
N LEU A 88 -15.83 19.76 13.30
CA LEU A 88 -15.91 20.95 12.46
C LEU A 88 -15.53 22.18 13.27
N SER A 89 -14.78 23.09 12.68
CA SER A 89 -14.53 24.40 13.29
C SER A 89 -15.80 25.25 13.19
N VAL A 90 -16.53 25.40 14.30
CA VAL A 90 -17.77 26.20 14.34
C VAL A 90 -17.50 27.66 13.96
N LEU A 91 -16.34 28.20 14.36
CA LEU A 91 -15.95 29.57 14.00
C LEU A 91 -15.69 29.73 12.50
N SER A 92 -15.15 28.69 11.84
CA SER A 92 -14.94 28.73 10.39
C SER A 92 -16.26 28.91 9.62
N LEU A 93 -17.38 28.40 10.15
CA LEU A 93 -18.71 28.59 9.56
C LEU A 93 -19.19 30.06 9.55
N LEU A 94 -18.58 30.93 10.36
CA LEU A 94 -18.84 32.38 10.36
C LEU A 94 -17.93 33.14 9.38
N THR A 95 -16.95 32.46 8.78
CA THR A 95 -16.00 33.00 7.82
C THR A 95 -16.26 32.42 6.43
N SER A 96 -15.52 32.88 5.41
CA SER A 96 -15.54 32.28 4.07
C SER A 96 -14.66 31.02 3.96
N GLU A 97 -14.17 30.48 5.07
CA GLU A 97 -13.35 29.28 5.13
C GLU A 97 -14.14 28.12 5.76
N PHE A 98 -14.18 26.97 5.10
CA PHE A 98 -14.83 25.78 5.64
C PHE A 98 -13.76 24.82 6.15
N VAL A 99 -13.63 24.69 7.47
CA VAL A 99 -12.58 23.89 8.11
C VAL A 99 -13.16 22.68 8.83
N ILE A 100 -12.67 21.50 8.46
CA ILE A 100 -12.87 20.24 9.16
C ILE A 100 -11.61 19.96 9.98
N ASP A 101 -11.68 20.18 11.29
CA ASP A 101 -10.57 19.92 12.21
C ASP A 101 -10.16 18.45 12.16
N ARG A 102 -11.14 17.54 12.10
CA ARG A 102 -10.83 16.13 12.21
C ARG A 102 -11.88 15.20 11.64
N ILE A 103 -11.43 14.15 10.96
CA ILE A 103 -12.22 12.95 10.66
C ILE A 103 -11.49 11.73 11.23
N VAL A 104 -12.17 10.92 12.03
CA VAL A 104 -11.61 9.69 12.63
C VAL A 104 -12.50 8.49 12.34
N LEU A 105 -11.92 7.46 11.73
CA LEU A 105 -12.52 6.13 11.58
C LEU A 105 -11.85 5.18 12.58
N LYS A 106 -12.62 4.61 13.51
CA LYS A 106 -12.13 3.64 14.50
C LYS A 106 -12.59 2.23 14.14
N ASP A 107 -11.63 1.31 14.14
CA ASP A 107 -11.82 -0.10 13.85
C ASP A 107 -12.59 -0.33 12.53
N PRO A 108 -12.23 0.32 11.40
CA PRO A 108 -12.91 0.04 10.14
C PRO A 108 -12.44 -1.29 9.54
N VAL A 109 -13.36 -2.01 8.91
CA VAL A 109 -13.06 -3.17 8.06
C VAL A 109 -13.49 -2.83 6.65
N VAL A 110 -12.52 -2.77 5.72
CA VAL A 110 -12.77 -2.57 4.30
C VAL A 110 -12.60 -3.90 3.59
N THR A 111 -13.60 -4.33 2.84
CA THR A 111 -13.58 -5.58 2.08
C THR A 111 -13.41 -5.25 0.60
N VAL A 112 -12.26 -5.61 0.04
CA VAL A 112 -12.00 -5.58 -1.40
C VAL A 112 -12.28 -6.99 -1.94
N GLU A 113 -13.26 -7.08 -2.82
CA GLU A 113 -13.70 -8.36 -3.35
C GLU A 113 -13.62 -8.36 -4.87
N PHE A 114 -13.09 -9.46 -5.43
CA PHE A 114 -13.22 -9.80 -6.84
C PHE A 114 -14.37 -10.78 -7.00
N ASN A 115 -15.35 -10.43 -7.85
CA ASN A 115 -16.44 -11.34 -8.18
C ASN A 115 -15.97 -12.45 -9.15
N GLY A 116 -16.85 -13.40 -9.47
CA GLY A 116 -16.56 -14.47 -10.43
C GLY A 116 -16.11 -13.99 -11.83
N ASN A 117 -16.49 -12.78 -12.23
CA ASN A 117 -16.07 -12.15 -13.49
C ASN A 117 -14.73 -11.40 -13.38
N GLY A 118 -14.14 -11.32 -12.17
CA GLY A 118 -12.90 -10.60 -11.89
C GLY A 118 -13.09 -9.09 -11.70
N GLU A 119 -14.31 -8.59 -11.62
CA GLU A 119 -14.61 -7.20 -11.32
C GLU A 119 -14.41 -6.93 -9.83
N LYS A 120 -13.92 -5.73 -9.50
CA LYS A 120 -13.67 -5.31 -8.11
C LYS A 120 -14.83 -4.48 -7.58
N ASN A 121 -15.28 -4.76 -6.35
CA ASN A 121 -16.29 -3.93 -5.71
C ASN A 121 -15.80 -2.47 -5.50
N LEU A 122 -14.51 -2.28 -5.20
CA LEU A 122 -13.90 -0.97 -5.00
C LEU A 122 -14.04 -0.03 -6.22
N ASP A 123 -14.04 -0.58 -7.43
CA ASP A 123 -14.16 0.21 -8.67
C ASP A 123 -15.56 0.82 -8.81
N LEU A 124 -16.60 0.14 -8.32
CA LEU A 124 -17.96 0.65 -8.31
C LEU A 124 -18.11 1.84 -7.33
N PHE A 125 -17.46 1.73 -6.17
CA PHE A 125 -17.46 2.80 -5.17
C PHE A 125 -16.61 4.00 -5.61
N SER A 126 -15.41 3.78 -6.14
CA SER A 126 -14.55 4.87 -6.61
C SER A 126 -15.16 5.65 -7.78
N ARG A 127 -15.73 4.96 -8.78
CA ARG A 127 -16.40 5.61 -9.92
C ARG A 127 -17.65 6.40 -9.51
N SER A 128 -18.38 5.94 -8.49
CA SER A 128 -19.57 6.64 -8.01
C SER A 128 -19.20 7.88 -7.18
N ALA A 129 -18.17 7.78 -6.34
CA ALA A 129 -17.61 8.90 -5.59
C ALA A 129 -16.96 9.95 -6.52
N ALA A 130 -16.09 9.55 -7.44
CA ALA A 130 -15.41 10.45 -8.38
C ALA A 130 -16.40 11.23 -9.26
N ARG A 131 -17.38 10.55 -9.88
CA ARG A 131 -18.44 11.20 -10.68
C ARG A 131 -19.30 12.16 -9.87
N ARG A 132 -19.38 11.99 -8.55
CA ARG A 132 -20.13 12.90 -7.68
C ARG A 132 -19.28 14.09 -7.25
N LEU A 133 -18.01 13.88 -6.92
CA LEU A 133 -17.06 14.96 -6.65
C LEU A 133 -16.93 15.89 -7.87
N GLN A 134 -16.77 15.30 -9.06
CA GLN A 134 -16.71 16.06 -10.31
C GLN A 134 -17.98 16.89 -10.55
N ARG A 135 -19.17 16.28 -10.44
CA ARG A 135 -20.44 17.01 -10.58
C ARG A 135 -20.67 18.05 -9.48
N TRP A 136 -20.16 17.82 -8.27
CA TRP A 136 -20.23 18.79 -7.18
C TRP A 136 -19.33 20.00 -7.47
N ALA A 137 -18.10 19.76 -7.95
CA ALA A 137 -17.18 20.80 -8.42
C ALA A 137 -17.78 21.59 -9.59
N GLU A 138 -18.38 20.92 -10.58
CA GLU A 138 -19.01 21.56 -11.75
C GLU A 138 -20.28 22.36 -11.38
N LYS A 139 -21.21 21.78 -10.60
CA LYS A 139 -22.48 22.46 -10.23
C LYS A 139 -22.28 23.61 -9.27
N ARG A 140 -21.34 23.48 -8.34
CA ARG A 140 -21.08 24.52 -7.35
C ARG A 140 -19.96 25.46 -7.76
N GLY A 141 -19.27 25.29 -8.90
CA GLY A 141 -18.33 26.28 -9.45
C GLY A 141 -18.92 27.69 -9.62
N LYS A 142 -20.26 27.83 -9.69
CA LYS A 142 -20.98 29.12 -9.71
C LYS A 142 -21.41 29.64 -8.32
N LEU A 143 -21.37 28.82 -7.26
CA LEU A 143 -21.80 29.15 -5.88
C LEU A 143 -20.63 29.09 -4.86
N ILE A 144 -19.53 28.42 -5.21
CA ILE A 144 -18.28 28.27 -4.43
C ILE A 144 -17.48 29.57 -4.38
N GLN A 145 -17.78 30.56 -5.22
CA GLN A 145 -17.15 31.88 -5.10
C GLN A 145 -17.41 32.56 -3.73
N LEU A 146 -18.39 32.11 -2.95
CA LEU A 146 -18.68 32.65 -1.62
C LEU A 146 -17.90 32.00 -0.47
N ALA A 147 -17.31 30.82 -0.64
CA ALA A 147 -16.40 30.18 0.32
C ALA A 147 -15.06 29.92 -0.36
N THR A 148 -14.08 30.78 -0.07
CA THR A 148 -12.80 30.87 -0.78
C THR A 148 -11.84 29.72 -0.47
N ARG A 149 -12.03 28.99 0.63
CA ARG A 149 -11.09 27.94 1.09
C ARG A 149 -11.76 26.79 1.83
N TYR A 150 -11.35 25.56 1.51
CA TYR A 150 -11.71 24.32 2.20
C TYR A 150 -10.47 23.69 2.81
N GLU A 151 -10.53 23.31 4.07
CA GLU A 151 -9.41 22.67 4.77
C GLU A 151 -9.87 21.46 5.58
N LEU A 152 -9.13 20.37 5.46
CA LEU A 152 -9.21 19.21 6.35
C LEU A 152 -7.88 19.13 7.10
N GLU A 153 -7.89 19.53 8.37
CA GLU A 153 -6.66 19.55 9.17
C GLU A 153 -6.15 18.14 9.43
N LYS A 154 -7.06 17.18 9.70
CA LYS A 154 -6.68 15.79 9.98
C LYS A 154 -7.72 14.76 9.58
N PHE A 155 -7.33 13.78 8.78
CA PHE A 155 -8.03 12.51 8.62
C PHE A 155 -7.24 11.40 9.30
N SER A 156 -7.91 10.47 9.98
CA SER A 156 -7.24 9.29 10.53
C SER A 156 -8.08 8.02 10.56
N VAL A 157 -7.44 6.90 10.28
CA VAL A 157 -7.95 5.54 10.50
C VAL A 157 -7.15 4.93 11.66
N ARG A 158 -7.85 4.36 12.64
CA ARG A 158 -7.24 3.70 13.80
C ARG A 158 -7.65 2.24 13.84
N ARG A 159 -6.67 1.33 13.87
CA ARG A 159 -6.87 -0.13 13.92
C ARG A 159 -7.75 -0.65 12.78
N GLY A 160 -7.52 -0.15 11.58
CA GLY A 160 -8.18 -0.61 10.37
C GLY A 160 -7.81 -2.05 10.02
N THR A 161 -8.73 -2.71 9.32
CA THR A 161 -8.53 -4.00 8.69
C THR A 161 -8.87 -3.88 7.21
N LEU A 162 -7.99 -4.40 6.34
CA LEU A 162 -8.27 -4.61 4.94
C LEU A 162 -8.46 -6.11 4.72
N ARG A 163 -9.61 -6.51 4.17
CA ARG A 163 -9.89 -7.88 3.73
C ARG A 163 -9.87 -7.92 2.22
N LEU A 164 -9.21 -8.92 1.66
CA LEU A 164 -9.23 -9.24 0.24
C LEU A 164 -9.85 -10.61 0.04
N VAL A 165 -10.85 -10.68 -0.82
CA VAL A 165 -11.55 -11.92 -1.18
C VAL A 165 -11.57 -12.04 -2.71
N ASP A 166 -11.33 -13.23 -3.25
CA ASP A 166 -11.43 -13.49 -4.69
C ASP A 166 -12.28 -14.72 -4.96
N GLN A 167 -13.50 -14.50 -5.44
CA GLN A 167 -14.44 -15.59 -5.73
C GLN A 167 -13.94 -16.53 -6.83
N ARG A 168 -13.02 -16.08 -7.69
CA ARG A 168 -12.43 -16.92 -8.74
C ARG A 168 -11.47 -17.98 -8.16
N LYS A 169 -11.07 -17.83 -6.89
CA LYS A 169 -10.20 -18.78 -6.18
C LYS A 169 -10.85 -19.15 -4.84
N PRO A 170 -11.62 -20.24 -4.77
CA PRO A 170 -12.25 -20.69 -3.55
C PRO A 170 -11.26 -20.77 -2.38
N GLY A 171 -11.63 -20.22 -1.22
CA GLY A 171 -10.79 -20.19 -0.02
C GLY A 171 -9.70 -19.11 0.00
N MET A 172 -9.57 -18.29 -1.05
CA MET A 172 -8.62 -17.17 -1.06
C MET A 172 -9.19 -15.96 -0.31
N GLU A 173 -8.78 -15.83 0.94
CA GLU A 173 -8.95 -14.62 1.75
C GLU A 173 -7.58 -14.16 2.27
N LYS A 174 -7.29 -12.86 2.14
CA LYS A 174 -6.13 -12.21 2.76
C LYS A 174 -6.57 -11.07 3.64
N ARG A 175 -5.92 -10.92 4.79
CA ARG A 175 -6.27 -9.92 5.79
C ARG A 175 -5.02 -9.15 6.24
N TRP A 176 -5.11 -7.83 6.19
CA TRP A 176 -4.14 -6.93 6.82
C TRP A 176 -4.83 -6.23 7.99
N SER A 177 -4.14 -6.12 9.11
CA SER A 177 -4.73 -5.64 10.36
C SER A 177 -3.83 -4.59 11.00
N SER A 178 -4.33 -3.98 12.07
CA SER A 178 -3.62 -2.91 12.79
C SER A 178 -3.24 -1.73 11.89
N ILE A 179 -4.02 -1.48 10.83
CA ILE A 179 -3.78 -0.40 9.89
C ILE A 179 -4.05 0.93 10.59
N SER A 180 -3.02 1.77 10.68
CA SER A 180 -3.12 3.14 11.13
C SER A 180 -2.76 4.05 9.97
N PHE A 181 -3.67 4.95 9.61
CA PHE A 181 -3.46 5.89 8.51
C PHE A 181 -3.80 7.29 9.00
N ALA A 182 -3.04 8.28 8.56
CA ALA A 182 -3.33 9.68 8.78
C ALA A 182 -2.98 10.52 7.56
N LEU A 183 -3.83 11.50 7.27
CA LEU A 183 -3.53 12.63 6.40
C LEU A 183 -3.69 13.91 7.21
N ALA A 184 -2.83 14.89 6.99
CA ALA A 184 -2.94 16.19 7.63
C ALA A 184 -2.83 17.33 6.62
N ARG A 185 -3.57 18.42 6.88
CA ARG A 185 -3.60 19.68 6.12
C ARG A 185 -3.92 19.50 4.63
N VAL A 186 -5.05 18.88 4.33
CA VAL A 186 -5.57 18.84 2.95
C VAL A 186 -6.32 20.15 2.69
N VAL A 187 -5.72 21.05 1.92
CA VAL A 187 -6.26 22.39 1.63
C VAL A 187 -6.63 22.51 0.16
N TYR A 188 -7.80 23.08 -0.13
CA TYR A 188 -8.26 23.38 -1.48
C TYR A 188 -8.92 24.78 -1.56
N PRO A 189 -8.54 25.65 -2.52
CA PRO A 189 -7.38 25.49 -3.41
C PRO A 189 -6.08 25.46 -2.60
N ALA A 190 -5.06 24.75 -3.10
CA ALA A 190 -3.77 24.72 -2.43
C ALA A 190 -3.11 26.10 -2.47
N ASP A 191 -2.33 26.45 -1.44
CA ASP A 191 -1.48 27.63 -1.47
C ASP A 191 -0.39 27.44 -2.54
N PRO A 192 -0.30 28.33 -3.55
CA PRO A 192 0.74 28.24 -4.59
C PRO A 192 2.18 28.30 -4.04
N GLN A 193 2.38 28.87 -2.85
CA GLN A 193 3.70 28.99 -2.22
C GLN A 193 4.09 27.74 -1.41
N GLU A 194 3.13 26.88 -1.05
CA GLU A 194 3.39 25.67 -0.26
C GLU A 194 3.56 24.46 -1.19
N ALA A 195 4.81 24.03 -1.40
CA ALA A 195 5.13 22.95 -2.34
C ALA A 195 4.58 21.58 -1.91
N LEU A 196 4.55 21.27 -0.61
CA LEU A 196 4.16 19.95 -0.06
C LEU A 196 3.28 20.10 1.20
N PRO A 197 2.03 20.59 1.07
CA PRO A 197 1.18 20.94 2.21
C PRO A 197 0.64 19.71 2.94
N VAL A 198 0.40 18.61 2.24
CA VAL A 198 -0.27 17.43 2.81
C VAL A 198 0.76 16.48 3.39
N ALA A 199 0.66 16.16 4.69
CA ALA A 199 1.44 15.10 5.30
C ALA A 199 0.66 13.78 5.32
N VAL A 200 1.36 12.66 5.10
CA VAL A 200 0.80 11.30 5.13
C VAL A 200 1.59 10.40 6.05
N TYR A 201 0.86 9.56 6.78
CA TYR A 201 1.39 8.47 7.58
C TYR A 201 0.53 7.22 7.35
N LEU A 202 1.16 6.08 7.12
CA LEU A 202 0.54 4.77 7.07
C LEU A 202 1.43 3.79 7.83
N SER A 203 0.84 2.97 8.67
CA SER A 203 1.47 1.80 9.28
C SER A 203 0.49 0.64 9.19
N ALA A 204 0.98 -0.53 8.78
CA ALA A 204 0.18 -1.74 8.69
C ALA A 204 1.00 -2.94 9.15
N ALA A 205 0.32 -3.91 9.77
CA ALA A 205 0.88 -5.22 10.05
C ALA A 205 0.26 -6.24 9.08
N THR A 206 1.10 -7.09 8.50
CA THR A 206 0.66 -8.18 7.62
C THR A 206 0.37 -9.42 8.46
N GLN A 207 -0.73 -10.12 8.21
CA GLN A 207 -0.99 -11.42 8.83
C GLN A 207 -0.40 -12.53 7.94
N GLY A 208 0.24 -13.53 8.55
CA GLY A 208 0.95 -14.62 7.87
C GLY A 208 1.81 -15.44 8.85
N GLY A 209 2.69 -16.29 8.32
CA GLY A 209 3.60 -17.12 9.14
C GLY A 209 4.62 -16.31 9.97
N GLN A 210 4.85 -15.04 9.61
CA GLN A 210 5.60 -14.04 10.37
C GLN A 210 4.90 -12.68 10.28
N GLU A 211 4.88 -11.93 11.38
CA GLU A 211 4.34 -10.56 11.40
C GLU A 211 5.31 -9.60 10.71
N GLY A 212 4.97 -9.22 9.47
CA GLY A 212 5.65 -8.20 8.71
C GLY A 212 5.09 -6.80 8.97
N GLN A 213 5.92 -5.77 8.83
CA GLN A 213 5.53 -4.38 9.03
C GLN A 213 5.72 -3.56 7.75
N ALA A 214 4.74 -2.72 7.44
CA ALA A 214 4.82 -1.71 6.40
C ALA A 214 4.59 -0.32 7.00
N ILE A 215 5.49 0.63 6.72
CA ILE A 215 5.39 2.02 7.10
C ILE A 215 5.57 2.90 5.86
N LEU A 216 4.68 3.87 5.67
CA LEU A 216 4.84 4.94 4.69
C LEU A 216 4.69 6.28 5.38
N ILE A 217 5.65 7.18 5.18
CA ILE A 217 5.65 8.52 5.76
C ILE A 217 6.08 9.50 4.67
N GLY A 218 5.42 10.64 4.57
CA GLY A 218 5.85 11.64 3.62
C GLY A 218 4.97 12.86 3.54
N ARG A 219 5.25 13.68 2.53
CA ARG A 219 4.48 14.86 2.18
C ARG A 219 4.27 14.93 0.68
N PHE A 220 3.16 15.51 0.25
CA PHE A 220 2.82 15.67 -1.17
C PHE A 220 1.86 16.83 -1.39
N ASN A 221 1.71 17.24 -2.65
CA ASN A 221 0.66 18.17 -3.06
C ASN A 221 -0.28 17.49 -4.08
N PRO A 222 -1.49 17.06 -3.68
CA PRO A 222 -2.42 16.39 -4.59
C PRO A 222 -3.02 17.32 -5.64
N PHE A 223 -2.96 18.64 -5.43
CA PHE A 223 -3.64 19.64 -6.24
C PHE A 223 -2.69 20.47 -7.10
N ALA A 224 -1.38 20.30 -6.95
CA ALA A 224 -0.39 20.95 -7.82
C ALA A 224 -0.51 20.42 -9.26
N GLU A 225 -0.35 21.33 -10.22
CA GLU A 225 -0.32 21.00 -11.64
C GLU A 225 0.84 20.07 -11.96
N LYS A 226 2.04 20.41 -11.47
CA LYS A 226 3.21 19.55 -11.48
C LYS A 226 3.23 18.65 -10.25
N LYS A 227 3.66 17.41 -10.41
CA LYS A 227 3.77 16.47 -9.29
C LYS A 227 4.98 16.80 -8.44
N SER A 228 4.75 16.85 -7.13
CA SER A 228 5.78 17.01 -6.12
C SER A 228 5.43 16.17 -4.89
N PHE A 229 6.40 15.41 -4.39
CA PHE A 229 6.27 14.57 -3.20
C PHE A 229 7.63 14.24 -2.58
N ASP A 230 7.65 13.99 -1.28
CA ASP A 230 8.77 13.39 -0.55
C ASP A 230 8.19 12.30 0.34
N VAL A 231 8.37 11.04 -0.07
CA VAL A 231 7.73 9.89 0.57
C VAL A 231 8.76 8.80 0.80
N THR A 232 8.78 8.23 2.00
CA THR A 232 9.56 7.05 2.34
C THR A 232 8.62 5.88 2.63
N LEU A 233 8.81 4.77 1.91
CA LEU A 233 8.21 3.48 2.19
C LEU A 233 9.25 2.58 2.86
N SER A 234 8.88 1.89 3.93
CA SER A 234 9.70 0.90 4.63
C SER A 234 8.88 -0.37 4.86
N LEU A 235 9.38 -1.49 4.37
CA LEU A 235 8.85 -2.82 4.59
C LEU A 235 9.88 -3.62 5.38
N LYS A 236 9.42 -4.34 6.41
CA LYS A 236 10.26 -5.16 7.26
C LYS A 236 9.63 -6.53 7.44
N ASP A 237 10.45 -7.56 7.21
CA ASP A 237 10.14 -8.97 7.46
C ASP A 237 8.82 -9.42 6.78
N ILE A 238 8.59 -8.94 5.55
CA ILE A 238 7.42 -9.35 4.75
C ILE A 238 7.68 -10.74 4.17
N SER A 239 6.89 -11.73 4.58
CA SER A 239 6.94 -13.10 4.02
C SER A 239 6.64 -13.07 2.52
N LEU A 240 7.56 -13.53 1.66
CA LEU A 240 7.35 -13.50 0.21
C LEU A 240 6.38 -14.57 -0.29
N THR A 241 6.29 -15.70 0.42
CA THR A 241 5.38 -16.81 0.08
C THR A 241 3.91 -16.37 0.11
N ASP A 242 3.57 -15.49 1.04
CA ASP A 242 2.22 -14.93 1.22
C ASP A 242 1.75 -14.08 0.03
N TYR A 243 2.68 -13.61 -0.82
CA TYR A 243 2.42 -12.69 -1.91
C TYR A 243 2.55 -13.30 -3.31
N ASN A 244 2.83 -14.61 -3.44
CA ASN A 244 2.83 -15.33 -4.72
C ASN A 244 1.53 -15.12 -5.51
N TYR A 245 0.40 -15.00 -4.81
CA TYR A 245 -0.91 -14.73 -5.40
C TYR A 245 -0.92 -13.43 -6.23
N PHE A 246 -0.18 -12.40 -5.82
CA PHE A 246 -0.11 -11.11 -6.52
C PHE A 246 0.84 -11.12 -7.72
N LEU A 247 1.54 -12.23 -7.94
CA LEU A 247 2.51 -12.41 -9.02
C LEU A 247 2.07 -13.50 -10.02
N PRO A 248 0.83 -13.50 -10.54
CA PRO A 248 0.32 -14.62 -11.34
C PRO A 248 1.08 -14.81 -12.67
N ARG A 249 1.66 -13.74 -13.22
CA ARG A 249 2.44 -13.76 -14.48
C ARG A 249 3.95 -13.86 -14.27
N PHE A 250 4.41 -13.92 -13.02
CA PHE A 250 5.83 -14.13 -12.73
C PHE A 250 6.12 -15.64 -12.82
N PRO A 251 7.10 -16.10 -13.62
CA PRO A 251 7.38 -17.53 -13.84
C PRO A 251 7.84 -18.33 -12.62
N LEU A 252 8.14 -17.65 -11.50
CA LEU A 252 8.62 -18.26 -10.26
C LEU A 252 7.61 -18.07 -9.13
N ASN A 253 7.62 -18.99 -8.17
CA ASN A 253 7.02 -18.83 -6.85
C ASN A 253 8.11 -18.74 -5.80
N PHE A 254 7.90 -17.94 -4.77
CA PHE A 254 8.68 -18.01 -3.53
C PHE A 254 8.18 -19.17 -2.68
N THR A 255 9.07 -20.09 -2.32
CA THR A 255 8.79 -21.16 -1.33
C THR A 255 9.32 -20.79 0.05
N GLN A 256 10.30 -19.88 0.11
CA GLN A 256 10.82 -19.28 1.33
C GLN A 256 11.33 -17.86 1.07
N GLY A 257 11.41 -17.07 2.13
CA GLY A 257 12.18 -15.83 2.18
C GLY A 257 11.39 -14.65 2.74
N THR A 258 12.12 -13.69 3.30
CA THR A 258 11.54 -12.46 3.83
C THR A 258 12.14 -11.23 3.18
N LEU A 259 11.26 -10.30 2.82
CA LEU A 259 11.60 -9.04 2.20
C LEU A 259 11.74 -7.94 3.26
N GLN A 260 12.88 -7.26 3.21
CA GLN A 260 13.08 -5.95 3.79
C GLN A 260 13.32 -4.97 2.64
N MET A 261 12.60 -3.86 2.65
CA MET A 261 12.71 -2.88 1.59
C MET A 261 12.59 -1.48 2.17
N LYS A 262 13.41 -0.55 1.69
CA LYS A 262 13.25 0.87 1.91
C LYS A 262 13.27 1.57 0.55
N VAL A 263 12.28 2.40 0.29
CA VAL A 263 12.21 3.24 -0.90
C VAL A 263 12.07 4.68 -0.44
N LYS A 264 13.00 5.54 -0.82
CA LYS A 264 12.86 7.00 -0.67
C LYS A 264 12.50 7.55 -2.05
N ALA A 265 11.36 8.20 -2.14
CA ALA A 265 10.81 8.72 -3.37
C ALA A 265 10.70 10.24 -3.25
N LEU A 266 11.57 10.96 -3.96
CA LEU A 266 11.55 12.40 -4.08
C LEU A 266 11.03 12.76 -5.47
N CYS A 267 10.16 13.76 -5.51
CA CYS A 267 9.70 14.36 -6.75
C CYS A 267 9.58 15.87 -6.57
N HIS A 268 10.21 16.60 -7.47
CA HIS A 268 10.11 18.05 -7.55
C HIS A 268 9.78 18.42 -9.00
N ASP A 269 8.60 19.01 -9.22
CA ASP A 269 8.20 19.50 -10.53
C ASP A 269 8.30 18.43 -11.64
N ASP A 270 7.73 17.26 -11.38
CA ASP A 270 7.73 16.06 -12.24
C ASP A 270 9.10 15.37 -12.40
N GLN A 271 10.20 15.94 -11.87
CA GLN A 271 11.50 15.25 -11.78
C GLN A 271 11.48 14.30 -10.58
N VAL A 272 11.66 13.02 -10.86
CA VAL A 272 11.64 11.94 -9.86
C VAL A 272 13.04 11.42 -9.61
N ASP A 273 13.31 11.18 -8.34
CA ASP A 273 14.48 10.48 -7.82
C ASP A 273 14.00 9.43 -6.81
N LEU A 274 14.15 8.15 -7.16
CA LEU A 274 13.77 7.02 -6.32
C LEU A 274 15.01 6.24 -5.92
N HIS A 275 15.30 6.21 -4.62
CA HIS A 275 16.34 5.37 -4.06
C HIS A 275 15.73 4.09 -3.48
N HIS A 276 16.18 2.93 -3.96
CA HIS A 276 15.68 1.61 -3.58
C HIS A 276 16.74 0.81 -2.84
N GLN A 277 16.43 0.36 -1.62
CA GLN A 277 17.22 -0.61 -0.87
C GLN A 277 16.37 -1.84 -0.61
N ILE A 278 16.72 -2.96 -1.23
CA ILE A 278 15.98 -4.23 -1.15
C ILE A 278 16.89 -5.30 -0.58
N LYS A 279 16.41 -6.06 0.40
CA LYS A 279 17.08 -7.24 0.95
C LYS A 279 16.08 -8.38 1.04
N VAL A 280 16.41 -9.50 0.42
CA VAL A 280 15.65 -10.75 0.55
C VAL A 280 16.48 -11.73 1.37
N LYS A 281 16.01 -12.09 2.55
CA LYS A 281 16.66 -13.09 3.41
C LYS A 281 16.18 -14.48 3.03
N THR A 282 17.12 -15.43 2.98
CA THR A 282 16.88 -16.86 2.70
C THR A 282 15.87 -17.12 1.56
N PRO A 283 16.05 -16.47 0.38
CA PRO A 283 15.16 -16.70 -0.76
C PRO A 283 15.23 -18.16 -1.20
N LYS A 284 14.06 -18.81 -1.31
CA LYS A 284 13.93 -20.07 -2.06
C LYS A 284 12.81 -19.92 -3.08
N LEU A 285 13.04 -20.50 -4.25
CA LEU A 285 12.19 -20.32 -5.42
C LEU A 285 11.87 -21.67 -6.05
N GLU A 286 10.74 -21.74 -6.72
CA GLU A 286 10.37 -22.85 -7.59
C GLU A 286 9.86 -22.31 -8.93
N ALA A 287 10.12 -23.06 -10.01
CA ALA A 287 9.53 -22.76 -11.31
C ALA A 287 8.04 -23.14 -11.30
N LYS A 288 7.18 -22.25 -11.85
CA LYS A 288 5.75 -22.55 -11.98
C LYS A 288 5.49 -23.53 -13.10
N ALA A 289 4.66 -24.54 -12.83
CA ALA A 289 4.09 -25.40 -13.86
C ALA A 289 3.37 -24.56 -14.94
N GLY A 290 3.59 -24.88 -16.22
CA GLY A 290 3.04 -24.15 -17.35
C GLY A 290 3.87 -22.95 -17.83
N PHE A 291 4.94 -22.59 -17.11
CA PHE A 291 5.98 -21.67 -17.58
C PHE A 291 7.28 -22.41 -17.98
N SER A 292 7.23 -23.74 -18.09
CA SER A 292 8.36 -24.58 -18.52
C SER A 292 8.39 -24.77 -20.03
N GLY A 293 9.52 -24.38 -20.66
CA GLY A 293 9.75 -24.48 -22.11
C GLY A 293 10.86 -23.52 -22.55
N LYS A 294 11.54 -23.83 -23.68
CA LYS A 294 12.73 -23.12 -24.18
C LYS A 294 12.58 -21.60 -24.45
N ALA A 295 11.38 -21.03 -24.33
CA ALA A 295 11.09 -19.63 -24.70
C ALA A 295 10.64 -18.72 -23.54
N VAL A 296 10.42 -19.27 -22.34
CA VAL A 296 10.03 -18.44 -21.18
C VAL A 296 11.28 -18.16 -20.36
N GLU A 297 11.70 -16.89 -20.36
CA GLU A 297 12.83 -16.44 -19.57
C GLU A 297 12.37 -15.58 -18.38
N VAL A 298 13.07 -15.73 -17.27
CA VAL A 298 13.00 -14.84 -16.12
C VAL A 298 14.40 -14.31 -15.87
N PHE A 299 14.53 -12.99 -15.87
CA PHE A 299 15.84 -12.33 -15.81
C PHE A 299 16.81 -12.78 -16.93
N ASN A 300 16.27 -13.01 -18.15
CA ASN A 300 17.01 -13.52 -19.31
C ASN A 300 17.66 -14.90 -19.10
N LEU A 301 17.08 -15.72 -18.21
CA LEU A 301 17.52 -17.07 -17.91
C LEU A 301 16.32 -18.02 -17.82
N PRO A 302 16.51 -19.33 -18.02
CA PRO A 302 15.45 -20.31 -17.75
C PRO A 302 15.01 -20.24 -16.27
N PRO A 303 13.70 -20.34 -15.97
CA PRO A 303 13.19 -20.30 -14.60
C PRO A 303 13.83 -21.31 -13.66
N GLU A 304 14.07 -22.53 -14.14
CA GLU A 304 14.75 -23.58 -13.36
C GLU A 304 16.19 -23.19 -12.99
N THR A 305 16.92 -22.56 -13.92
CA THR A 305 18.28 -22.06 -13.64
C THR A 305 18.27 -21.03 -12.52
N VAL A 306 17.31 -20.10 -12.54
CA VAL A 306 17.18 -19.09 -11.48
C VAL A 306 16.76 -19.73 -10.16
N ALA A 307 15.81 -20.67 -10.18
CA ALA A 307 15.38 -21.38 -8.98
C ALA A 307 16.54 -22.16 -8.33
N ASN A 308 17.28 -22.94 -9.12
CA ASN A 308 18.42 -23.73 -8.64
C ASN A 308 19.53 -22.82 -8.09
N PHE A 309 19.78 -21.67 -8.73
CA PHE A 309 20.72 -20.68 -8.19
C PHE A 309 20.38 -20.26 -6.76
N PHE A 310 19.12 -19.86 -6.51
CA PHE A 310 18.72 -19.43 -5.17
C PHE A 310 18.62 -20.58 -4.16
N ASN A 311 18.31 -21.80 -4.61
CA ASN A 311 18.12 -22.94 -3.73
C ASN A 311 19.42 -23.66 -3.36
N GLU A 312 20.37 -23.76 -4.28
CA GLU A 312 21.58 -24.59 -4.13
C GLU A 312 22.86 -23.76 -3.99
N PHE A 313 22.94 -22.59 -4.64
CA PHE A 313 24.19 -21.84 -4.79
C PHE A 313 24.22 -20.52 -4.01
N TRP A 314 23.05 -19.96 -3.65
CA TRP A 314 22.99 -18.75 -2.84
C TRP A 314 23.15 -19.10 -1.35
N PRO A 315 24.10 -18.49 -0.63
CA PRO A 315 24.35 -18.83 0.77
C PRO A 315 23.19 -18.39 1.67
N GLU A 316 22.72 -19.30 2.53
CA GLU A 316 21.61 -19.00 3.47
C GLU A 316 21.98 -17.90 4.49
N SER A 317 23.28 -17.71 4.76
CA SER A 317 23.79 -16.68 5.68
C SER A 317 23.73 -15.26 5.11
N GLU A 318 23.56 -15.09 3.79
CA GLU A 318 23.64 -13.77 3.15
C GLU A 318 22.30 -13.35 2.52
N PRO A 319 21.82 -12.13 2.79
CA PRO A 319 20.65 -11.62 2.12
C PRO A 319 20.97 -11.29 0.66
N PHE A 320 20.06 -11.61 -0.26
CA PHE A 320 20.12 -11.09 -1.62
C PHE A 320 19.76 -9.61 -1.60
N ALA A 321 20.77 -8.75 -1.72
CA ALA A 321 20.62 -7.30 -1.61
C ALA A 321 20.70 -6.59 -2.98
N LEU A 322 19.83 -5.61 -3.20
CA LEU A 322 19.83 -4.69 -4.34
C LEU A 322 19.79 -3.25 -3.80
N ASP A 323 20.61 -2.38 -4.37
CA ASP A 323 20.69 -0.96 -4.00
C ASP A 323 20.86 -0.14 -5.28
N PHE A 324 19.87 0.68 -5.63
CA PHE A 324 19.84 1.40 -6.90
C PHE A 324 18.91 2.60 -6.91
N ASP A 325 19.18 3.50 -7.86
CA ASP A 325 18.40 4.70 -8.10
C ASP A 325 17.61 4.59 -9.41
N VAL A 326 16.43 5.21 -9.43
CA VAL A 326 15.64 5.44 -10.64
C VAL A 326 15.35 6.93 -10.72
N VAL A 327 16.04 7.59 -11.63
CA VAL A 327 15.95 9.04 -11.84
C VAL A 327 15.37 9.30 -13.23
N GLY A 328 14.42 10.23 -13.32
CA GLY A 328 13.85 10.64 -14.60
C GLY A 328 12.69 11.61 -14.47
N ASN A 329 12.08 11.93 -15.61
CA ASN A 329 10.99 12.90 -15.69
C ASN A 329 9.66 12.19 -15.94
N LEU A 330 8.67 12.39 -15.07
CA LEU A 330 7.34 11.78 -15.20
C LEU A 330 6.56 12.21 -16.45
N LYS A 331 6.97 13.31 -17.10
CA LYS A 331 6.38 13.78 -18.37
C LYS A 331 7.08 13.24 -19.61
N ASP A 332 8.26 12.62 -19.47
CA ASP A 332 8.93 11.99 -20.60
C ASP A 332 8.19 10.71 -20.97
N PRO A 333 7.62 10.59 -22.19
CA PRO A 333 6.92 9.37 -22.62
C PRO A 333 7.84 8.15 -22.72
N GLY A 334 9.16 8.34 -22.83
CA GLY A 334 10.15 7.27 -22.82
C GLY A 334 10.51 6.78 -21.42
N PHE A 335 10.17 7.54 -20.37
CA PHE A 335 10.47 7.19 -18.98
C PHE A 335 9.31 6.44 -18.33
N ASP A 336 9.56 5.19 -17.96
CA ASP A 336 8.65 4.38 -17.15
C ASP A 336 9.39 3.78 -15.96
N ILE A 337 9.04 4.25 -14.76
CA ILE A 337 9.65 3.82 -13.50
C ILE A 337 9.65 2.28 -13.38
N ARG A 338 8.55 1.63 -13.76
CA ARG A 338 8.42 0.18 -13.65
C ARG A 338 9.42 -0.54 -14.58
N SER A 339 9.61 -0.02 -15.78
CA SER A 339 10.52 -0.59 -16.77
C SER A 339 11.97 -0.42 -16.35
N GLU A 340 12.36 0.74 -15.79
CA GLU A 340 13.70 0.96 -15.26
C GLU A 340 14.00 0.06 -14.05
N ILE A 341 13.07 -0.05 -13.09
CA ILE A 341 13.19 -0.99 -11.96
C ILE A 341 13.36 -2.43 -12.48
N LYS A 342 12.50 -2.85 -13.42
CA LYS A 342 12.54 -4.21 -13.98
C LYS A 342 13.88 -4.47 -14.66
N LYS A 343 14.36 -3.52 -15.48
CA LYS A 343 15.63 -3.61 -16.19
C LYS A 343 16.80 -3.79 -15.22
N TYR A 344 16.88 -2.95 -14.18
CA TYR A 344 17.94 -3.05 -13.16
C TYR A 344 17.93 -4.41 -12.45
N ILE A 345 16.75 -4.85 -11.97
CA ILE A 345 16.61 -6.15 -11.29
C ILE A 345 17.01 -7.29 -12.22
N THR A 346 16.54 -7.28 -13.47
CA THR A 346 16.89 -8.29 -14.48
C THR A 346 18.40 -8.36 -14.72
N GLN A 347 19.05 -7.23 -14.97
CA GLN A 347 20.49 -7.20 -15.23
C GLN A 347 21.30 -7.67 -14.02
N THR A 348 20.92 -7.24 -12.82
CA THR A 348 21.65 -7.59 -11.59
C THR A 348 21.51 -9.07 -11.25
N VAL A 349 20.29 -9.62 -11.33
CA VAL A 349 20.07 -11.05 -11.09
C VAL A 349 20.81 -11.88 -12.14
N HIS A 350 20.68 -11.54 -13.42
CA HIS A 350 21.38 -12.23 -14.50
C HIS A 350 22.90 -12.26 -14.26
N ALA A 351 23.51 -11.09 -14.02
CA ALA A 351 24.96 -10.97 -13.81
C ALA A 351 25.45 -11.82 -12.63
N ARG A 352 24.74 -11.80 -11.49
CA ARG A 352 25.10 -12.59 -10.31
C ARG A 352 24.97 -14.09 -10.54
N VAL A 353 23.91 -14.53 -11.21
CA VAL A 353 23.72 -15.94 -11.57
C VAL A 353 24.85 -16.39 -12.50
N THR A 354 25.09 -15.65 -13.60
CA THR A 354 26.15 -15.99 -14.57
C THR A 354 27.54 -16.02 -13.91
N GLN A 355 27.86 -15.03 -13.07
CA GLN A 355 29.13 -15.00 -12.34
C GLN A 355 29.30 -16.25 -11.49
N LYS A 356 28.30 -16.61 -10.68
CA LYS A 356 28.41 -17.76 -9.78
C LYS A 356 28.53 -19.09 -10.54
N MET A 357 27.80 -19.23 -11.64
CA MET A 357 27.90 -20.40 -12.50
C MET A 357 29.29 -20.53 -13.13
N ASN A 358 29.89 -19.43 -13.56
CA ASN A 358 31.25 -19.43 -14.12
C ASN A 358 32.30 -19.80 -13.05
N GLU A 359 32.16 -19.29 -11.82
CA GLU A 359 33.01 -19.67 -10.68
C GLU A 359 32.94 -21.18 -10.40
N LEU A 360 31.74 -21.77 -10.44
CA LEU A 360 31.53 -23.20 -10.25
C LEU A 360 32.21 -24.02 -11.35
N VAL A 361 31.99 -23.68 -12.63
CA VAL A 361 32.64 -24.37 -13.76
C VAL A 361 34.17 -24.30 -13.66
N ALA A 362 34.73 -23.16 -13.28
CA ALA A 362 36.17 -23.01 -13.08
C ALA A 362 36.69 -23.92 -11.95
N SER A 363 35.98 -23.97 -10.81
CA SER A 363 36.34 -24.83 -9.68
C SER A 363 36.27 -26.33 -10.02
N THR A 364 35.24 -26.78 -10.74
CA THR A 364 35.12 -28.17 -11.19
C THR A 364 36.24 -28.56 -12.15
N LYS A 365 36.61 -27.66 -13.07
CA LYS A 365 37.73 -27.89 -13.99
C LYS A 365 39.05 -28.02 -13.22
N GLN A 366 39.28 -27.16 -12.23
CA GLN A 366 40.47 -27.24 -11.40
C GLN A 366 40.56 -28.57 -10.63
N ILE A 367 39.45 -29.01 -10.03
CA ILE A 367 39.38 -30.31 -9.31
C ILE A 367 39.65 -31.47 -10.28
N ALA A 368 39.10 -31.44 -11.48
CA ALA A 368 39.34 -32.46 -12.49
C ALA A 368 40.81 -32.50 -12.95
N ASP A 369 41.42 -31.33 -13.19
CA ASP A 369 42.82 -31.21 -13.58
C ASP A 369 43.78 -31.66 -12.45
N GLU A 370 43.44 -31.38 -11.18
CA GLU A 370 44.19 -31.86 -10.01
C GLU A 370 44.07 -33.38 -9.84
N ALA A 371 42.87 -33.96 -10.02
CA ALA A 371 42.66 -35.41 -9.95
C ALA A 371 43.44 -36.17 -11.03
N LEU A 372 43.47 -35.65 -12.26
CA LEU A 372 44.26 -36.23 -13.35
C LEU A 372 45.77 -36.20 -13.07
N ARG A 373 46.26 -35.13 -12.43
CA ARG A 373 47.68 -35.02 -12.05
C ARG A 373 48.06 -35.95 -10.90
N SER A 374 47.16 -36.22 -9.96
CA SER A 374 47.42 -37.18 -8.88
C SER A 374 47.47 -38.63 -9.35
N ASP A 375 46.74 -38.98 -10.42
CA ASP A 375 46.70 -40.35 -10.97
C ASP A 375 47.92 -40.69 -11.85
N GLU A 376 48.57 -39.68 -12.44
CA GLU A 376 49.84 -39.87 -13.17
C GLU A 376 51.07 -40.01 -12.25
N GLY A 377 50.98 -39.57 -10.99
CA GLY A 377 52.06 -39.65 -10.00
C GLY A 377 52.24 -41.01 -9.33
N ASP A 378 51.25 -41.91 -9.41
CA ASP A 378 51.21 -43.17 -8.66
C ASP A 378 51.38 -44.42 -9.54
N ARG A 379 51.77 -44.26 -10.81
CA ARG A 379 52.16 -45.41 -11.65
C ARG A 379 53.50 -45.97 -11.16
N PRO A 380 53.57 -47.24 -10.72
CA PRO A 380 54.84 -47.85 -10.36
C PRO A 380 55.73 -47.85 -11.59
N VAL A 381 56.90 -47.22 -11.49
CA VAL A 381 57.95 -47.37 -12.49
C VAL A 381 58.38 -48.83 -12.44
N LEU A 382 57.83 -49.64 -13.35
CA LEU A 382 58.35 -50.97 -13.65
C LEU A 382 59.72 -50.76 -14.31
N THR A 383 60.76 -50.62 -13.47
CA THR A 383 62.15 -50.70 -13.91
C THR A 383 62.38 -52.11 -14.45
N GLY A 384 62.40 -52.24 -15.77
CA GLY A 384 62.83 -53.44 -16.46
C GLY A 384 64.28 -53.75 -16.08
N SER A 385 64.49 -54.77 -15.26
CA SER A 385 65.81 -55.34 -15.00
C SER A 385 66.15 -56.34 -16.10
N ASN A 386 67.27 -56.07 -16.75
CA ASN A 386 67.89 -56.82 -17.83
C ASN A 386 68.08 -58.32 -17.53
N ALA A 387 67.84 -59.11 -18.57
CA ALA A 387 68.47 -60.40 -18.79
C ALA A 387 69.93 -60.19 -19.22
N ALA A 388 70.90 -60.76 -18.50
CA ALA A 388 72.20 -61.21 -19.02
C ALA A 388 73.00 -61.91 -17.90
N GLY A 389 73.57 -63.08 -18.19
CA GLY A 389 74.73 -63.58 -17.46
C GLY A 389 74.72 -65.06 -17.08
N LEU A 390 74.96 -65.92 -18.07
CA LEU A 390 75.61 -67.22 -17.89
C LEU A 390 77.01 -67.02 -17.29
N ARG A 391 77.29 -67.63 -16.13
CA ARG A 391 78.40 -68.57 -15.88
C ARG A 391 78.43 -69.03 -14.43
#